data_AF-A0A8H5PS95-F1
#
_entry.id   AF-A0A8H5PS95-F1
#
_cell.length_a   1.000
_cell.length_b   1.000
_cell.length_c   1.000
_cell.angle_alpha   90.00
_cell.angle_beta   90.00
_cell.angle_gamma   90.00
#
_symmetry.space_group_name_H-M   'P 1'
#
loop_
_entity.id
_entity.type
_entity.pdbx_description
1 polymer ?
#
loop_
_entity_poly.entity_id
_entity_poly.type
_entity_poly.pdbx_seq_one_letter_code
_entity_poly.pdbx_strand_id
1 'polypeptide(L)'
;MEKLILLDELGKCYNYAGEYEKAIASLDMGIDAAESKIAKDGPLLIGIKNNLAYAYEQKGEHKKSITLLEETLPIQQRKILGKTHFDTLKIQVYLIEQYCKIKEFTKAIALLEELVPIQRKVLGQIHKKTTSSENYLAELYLENRNVYTALKLYEHIISMR
;
A
#
# COMPACT_ATOMS: atom_id res chain seq x y z
N MET A 1 11.78 18.27 16.25
CA MET A 1 11.12 16.95 16.17
C MET A 1 9.67 17.01 16.62
N GLU A 2 9.36 17.62 17.76
CA GLU A 2 7.98 17.70 18.31
C GLU A 2 6.92 18.20 17.30
N LYS A 3 7.18 19.30 16.60
CA LYS A 3 6.28 19.83 15.55
C LYS A 3 5.96 18.79 14.45
N LEU A 4 6.90 17.93 14.07
CA LEU A 4 6.70 16.92 13.02
C LEU A 4 5.77 15.81 13.48
N ILE A 5 5.98 15.34 14.72
CA ILE A 5 5.13 14.32 15.32
C ILE A 5 3.70 14.83 15.45
N LEU A 6 3.53 16.08 15.91
CA LEU A 6 2.20 16.69 16.02
C LEU A 6 1.50 16.84 14.66
N LEU A 7 2.24 17.19 13.60
CA LEU A 7 1.68 17.28 12.24
C LEU A 7 1.27 15.91 11.69
N ASP A 8 2.06 14.87 11.94
CA ASP A 8 1.71 13.48 11.59
C ASP A 8 0.44 13.03 12.33
N GLU A 9 0.39 13.22 13.64
CA GLU A 9 -0.77 12.84 14.45
C GLU A 9 -2.03 13.62 14.05
N LEU A 10 -1.90 14.92 13.80
CA LEU A 10 -3.02 15.73 13.31
C LEU A 10 -3.51 15.25 11.94
N GLY A 11 -2.59 14.92 11.03
CA GLY A 11 -2.91 14.34 9.73
C GLY A 11 -3.66 13.01 9.84
N LYS A 12 -3.22 12.12 10.76
CA LYS A 12 -3.94 10.87 11.06
C LYS A 12 -5.34 11.14 11.58
N CYS A 13 -5.50 12.07 12.53
CA CYS A 13 -6.81 12.45 13.05
C CYS A 13 -7.75 12.94 11.96
N TYR A 14 -7.28 13.82 11.06
CA TYR A 14 -8.10 14.28 9.93
C TYR A 14 -8.44 13.16 8.96
N ASN A 15 -7.52 12.24 8.68
CA ASN A 15 -7.81 11.05 7.88
C ASN A 15 -8.91 10.19 8.51
N TYR A 16 -8.88 9.97 9.82
CA TYR A 16 -9.94 9.24 10.53
C TYR A 16 -11.28 9.99 10.57
N ALA A 17 -11.24 11.33 10.60
CA ALA A 17 -12.43 12.18 10.56
C ALA A 17 -13.02 12.33 9.14
N GLY A 18 -12.34 11.84 8.10
CA GLY A 18 -12.73 12.04 6.70
C GLY A 18 -12.45 13.43 6.15
N GLU A 19 -11.68 14.25 6.88
CA GLU A 19 -11.32 15.62 6.48
C GLU A 19 -10.03 15.63 5.65
N TYR A 20 -10.05 14.97 4.51
CA TYR A 20 -8.85 14.63 3.74
C TYR A 20 -8.06 15.85 3.24
N GLU A 21 -8.72 16.97 2.92
CA GLU A 21 -8.02 18.21 2.54
C GLU A 21 -7.16 18.75 3.69
N LYS A 22 -7.68 18.68 4.93
CA LYS A 22 -6.92 19.11 6.10
C LYS A 22 -5.82 18.11 6.47
N ALA A 23 -6.06 16.82 6.23
CA ALA A 23 -5.04 15.80 6.35
C ALA A 23 -3.86 16.09 5.40
N ILE A 24 -4.15 16.30 4.11
CA ILE A 24 -3.15 16.66 3.09
C ILE A 24 -2.36 17.90 3.52
N ALA A 25 -3.05 18.99 3.87
CA ALA A 25 -2.38 20.23 4.28
C ALA A 25 -1.45 20.03 5.49
N SER A 26 -1.89 19.28 6.50
CA SER A 26 -1.09 19.03 7.71
C SER A 26 0.13 18.15 7.41
N LEU A 27 -0.04 17.13 6.57
CA LEU A 27 1.02 16.17 6.23
C LEU A 27 2.04 16.76 5.25
N ASP A 28 1.61 17.56 4.27
CA ASP A 28 2.51 18.32 3.38
C ASP A 28 3.38 19.29 4.21
N MET A 29 2.78 20.03 5.14
CA MET A 29 3.53 20.85 6.10
C MET A 29 4.51 20.01 6.94
N GLY A 30 4.16 18.76 7.26
CA GLY A 30 5.03 17.81 7.95
C GLY A 30 6.24 17.42 7.10
N ILE A 31 6.05 17.16 5.81
CA ILE A 31 7.11 16.85 4.86
C ILE A 31 8.05 18.06 4.70
N ASP A 32 7.50 19.25 4.46
CA ASP A 32 8.28 20.49 4.31
C ASP A 32 9.09 20.81 5.57
N ALA A 33 8.49 20.62 6.75
CA ALA A 33 9.18 20.85 8.01
C ALA A 33 10.28 19.79 8.29
N ALA A 34 10.21 18.63 7.63
CA ALA A 34 11.19 17.56 7.73
C ALA A 34 12.37 17.77 6.78
N GLU A 35 12.20 18.54 5.69
CA GLU A 35 13.29 18.92 4.81
C GLU A 35 14.41 19.58 5.62
N SER A 36 15.63 19.02 5.54
CA SER A 36 16.85 19.34 6.31
C SER A 36 16.96 18.84 7.76
N LYS A 37 15.90 18.31 8.39
CA LYS A 37 15.93 17.96 9.84
C LYS A 37 16.05 16.47 10.14
N ILE A 38 15.58 15.60 9.25
CA ILE A 38 15.64 14.14 9.42
C ILE A 38 16.07 13.47 8.12
N ALA A 39 16.59 12.25 8.24
CA ALA A 39 16.96 11.44 7.09
C ALA A 39 15.74 11.17 6.20
N LYS A 40 15.92 11.23 4.88
CA LYS A 40 14.84 11.05 3.89
C LYS A 40 14.20 9.66 3.95
N ASP A 41 14.92 8.68 4.49
CA ASP A 41 14.50 7.30 4.71
C ASP A 41 14.19 6.99 6.19
N GLY A 42 14.08 8.03 7.02
CA GLY A 42 13.73 7.89 8.44
C GLY A 42 12.28 7.43 8.65
N PRO A 43 12.00 6.57 9.65
CA PRO A 43 10.67 5.98 9.86
C PRO A 43 9.53 7.00 9.99
N LEU A 44 9.77 8.14 10.66
CA LEU A 44 8.77 9.19 10.83
C LEU A 44 8.36 9.81 9.49
N LEU A 45 9.31 10.15 8.62
CA LEU A 45 8.99 10.75 7.32
C LEU A 45 8.26 9.76 6.42
N ILE A 46 8.66 8.49 6.45
CA ILE A 46 7.97 7.42 5.72
C ILE A 46 6.53 7.24 6.22
N GLY A 47 6.31 7.31 7.54
CA GLY A 47 4.98 7.32 8.13
C GLY A 47 4.10 8.47 7.63
N ILE A 48 4.62 9.70 7.65
CA ILE A 48 3.92 10.88 7.15
C ILE A 48 3.54 10.72 5.67
N LYS A 49 4.49 10.28 4.83
CA LYS A 49 4.25 10.07 3.39
C LYS A 49 3.19 8.99 3.13
N ASN A 50 3.17 7.92 3.91
CA ASN A 50 2.15 6.87 3.80
C ASN A 50 0.76 7.40 4.18
N ASN A 51 0.67 8.22 5.24
CA ASN A 51 -0.60 8.86 5.64
C ASN A 51 -1.09 9.86 4.59
N LEU A 52 -0.15 10.55 3.92
CA LEU A 52 -0.47 11.49 2.85
C LEU A 52 -0.95 10.75 1.60
N ALA A 53 -0.32 9.63 1.26
CA ALA A 53 -0.77 8.78 0.17
C ALA A 53 -2.22 8.32 0.38
N TYR A 54 -2.55 7.87 1.60
CA TYR A 54 -3.92 7.52 1.94
C TYR A 54 -4.90 8.69 1.78
N ALA A 55 -4.52 9.90 2.23
CA ALA A 55 -5.37 11.07 2.04
C ALA A 55 -5.61 11.40 0.56
N TYR A 56 -4.59 11.29 -0.30
CA TYR A 56 -4.72 11.45 -1.74
C TYR A 56 -5.61 10.39 -2.38
N GLU A 57 -5.50 9.13 -1.96
CA GLU A 57 -6.40 8.06 -2.40
C GLU A 57 -7.87 8.43 -2.11
N GLN A 58 -8.19 8.86 -0.89
CA GLN A 58 -9.56 9.18 -0.51
C GLN A 58 -10.12 10.38 -1.29
N LYS A 59 -9.24 11.25 -1.79
CA LYS A 59 -9.58 12.35 -2.69
C LYS A 59 -9.69 11.96 -4.17
N GLY A 60 -9.41 10.70 -4.52
CA GLY A 60 -9.36 10.22 -5.91
C GLY A 60 -8.09 10.64 -6.66
N GLU A 61 -7.09 11.19 -5.98
CA GLU A 61 -5.82 11.63 -6.54
C GLU A 61 -4.83 10.45 -6.67
N HIS A 62 -5.27 9.37 -7.31
CA HIS A 62 -4.58 8.08 -7.36
C HIS A 62 -3.11 8.16 -7.80
N LYS A 63 -2.78 9.01 -8.78
CA LYS A 63 -1.40 9.16 -9.26
C LYS A 63 -0.46 9.71 -8.18
N LYS A 64 -0.90 10.68 -7.38
CA LYS A 64 -0.08 11.22 -6.28
C LYS A 64 0.11 10.19 -5.17
N SER A 65 -0.95 9.45 -4.85
CA SER A 65 -0.87 8.32 -3.92
C SER A 65 0.15 7.27 -4.39
N ILE A 66 0.10 6.87 -5.67
CA ILE A 66 1.03 5.89 -6.25
C ILE A 66 2.47 6.37 -6.12
N THR A 67 2.77 7.61 -6.50
CA THR A 67 4.13 8.16 -6.41
C THR A 67 4.70 8.06 -5.00
N LEU A 68 3.90 8.39 -3.98
CA LEU A 68 4.32 8.28 -2.59
C LEU A 68 4.52 6.83 -2.15
N LEU A 69 3.59 5.93 -2.49
CA LEU A 69 3.68 4.51 -2.13
C LEU A 69 4.85 3.79 -2.81
N GLU A 70 5.16 4.12 -4.07
CA GLU A 70 6.34 3.62 -4.78
C GLU A 70 7.64 4.09 -4.15
N GLU A 71 7.65 5.30 -3.58
CA GLU A 71 8.79 5.82 -2.85
C GLU A 71 8.97 5.10 -1.50
N THR A 72 7.89 4.92 -0.75
CA THR A 72 7.95 4.46 0.65
C THR A 72 8.09 2.94 0.79
N LEU A 73 7.42 2.16 -0.06
CA LEU A 73 7.42 0.70 0.02
C LEU A 73 8.83 0.08 0.04
N PRO A 74 9.76 0.39 -0.88
CA PRO A 74 11.09 -0.22 -0.87
C PRO A 74 11.91 0.18 0.36
N ILE A 75 11.71 1.39 0.89
CA ILE A 75 12.38 1.86 2.11
C ILE A 75 11.87 1.06 3.31
N GLN A 76 10.54 0.92 3.42
CA GLN A 76 9.91 0.18 4.51
C GLN A 76 10.30 -1.31 4.50
N GLN A 77 10.36 -1.91 3.30
CA GLN A 77 10.80 -3.30 3.10
C GLN A 77 12.27 -3.54 3.44
N ARG A 78 13.18 -2.61 3.14
CA ARG A 78 14.63 -2.84 3.23
C ARG A 78 15.28 -2.29 4.49
N LYS A 79 14.72 -1.22 5.06
CA LYS A 79 15.40 -0.44 6.13
C LYS A 79 14.61 -0.34 7.43
N ILE A 80 13.27 -0.42 7.38
CA ILE A 80 12.44 -0.10 8.55
C ILE A 80 11.85 -1.36 9.19
N LEU A 81 10.96 -2.07 8.47
CA LEU A 81 10.15 -3.14 9.06
C LEU A 81 10.39 -4.51 8.43
N GLY A 82 10.92 -4.56 7.21
CA GLY A 82 11.07 -5.81 6.47
C GLY A 82 9.85 -6.14 5.61
N LYS A 83 10.01 -7.09 4.67
CA LYS A 83 8.97 -7.50 3.71
C LYS A 83 7.79 -8.23 4.33
N THR A 84 7.98 -8.90 5.47
CA THR A 84 6.95 -9.74 6.11
C THR A 84 6.14 -8.99 7.17
N HIS A 85 6.51 -7.76 7.50
CA HIS A 85 5.83 -6.98 8.52
C HIS A 85 4.45 -6.53 8.04
N PHE A 86 3.46 -6.59 8.92
CA PHE A 86 2.06 -6.32 8.60
C PHE A 86 1.87 -4.94 7.93
N ASP A 87 2.49 -3.89 8.47
CA ASP A 87 2.39 -2.54 7.91
C ASP A 87 3.01 -2.45 6.51
N THR A 88 4.10 -3.16 6.24
CA THR A 88 4.70 -3.22 4.90
C THR A 88 3.75 -3.90 3.91
N LEU A 89 3.12 -5.01 4.32
CA LEU A 89 2.14 -5.71 3.49
C LEU A 89 0.92 -4.83 3.21
N LYS A 90 0.50 -4.01 4.18
CA LYS A 90 -0.61 -3.05 4.02
C LYS A 90 -0.29 -1.99 2.95
N ILE A 91 0.91 -1.41 2.99
CA ILE A 91 1.36 -0.44 1.95
C ILE A 91 1.38 -1.08 0.57
N GLN A 92 1.85 -2.33 0.45
CA GLN A 92 1.85 -3.06 -0.81
C GLN A 92 0.43 -3.28 -1.35
N VAL A 93 -0.53 -3.67 -0.48
CA VAL A 93 -1.95 -3.79 -0.87
C VAL A 93 -2.52 -2.46 -1.35
N TYR A 94 -2.24 -1.36 -0.66
CA TYR A 94 -2.71 -0.04 -1.09
C TYR A 94 -2.16 0.33 -2.47
N LEU A 95 -0.87 0.06 -2.73
CA LEU A 95 -0.28 0.33 -4.04
C LEU A 95 -0.93 -0.52 -5.15
N ILE A 96 -1.23 -1.80 -4.87
CA ILE A 96 -1.96 -2.68 -5.80
C ILE A 96 -3.34 -2.07 -6.11
N GLU A 97 -4.09 -1.68 -5.08
CA GLU A 97 -5.43 -1.08 -5.23
C GLU A 97 -5.37 0.20 -6.08
N GLN A 98 -4.40 1.08 -5.83
CA GLN A 98 -4.24 2.29 -6.63
C GLN A 98 -3.92 1.99 -8.09
N TYR A 99 -3.06 0.99 -8.36
CA TYR A 99 -2.78 0.58 -9.73
C TYR A 99 -4.01 0.04 -10.46
N CYS A 100 -4.86 -0.70 -9.77
CA CYS A 100 -6.13 -1.16 -10.32
C CYS A 100 -7.08 0.00 -10.62
N LYS A 101 -7.14 1.03 -9.76
CA LYS A 101 -7.96 2.24 -9.99
C LYS A 101 -7.59 2.96 -11.28
N ILE A 102 -6.31 2.97 -11.65
CA ILE A 102 -5.83 3.57 -12.92
C ILE A 102 -5.66 2.55 -14.06
N LYS A 103 -6.12 1.31 -13.89
CA LYS A 103 -6.07 0.21 -14.88
C LYS A 103 -4.65 -0.21 -15.29
N GLU A 104 -3.66 0.03 -14.45
CA GLU A 104 -2.28 -0.45 -14.62
C GLU A 104 -2.13 -1.88 -14.11
N PHE A 105 -2.92 -2.81 -14.68
CA PHE A 105 -3.05 -4.17 -14.17
C PHE A 105 -1.75 -4.96 -14.15
N THR A 106 -0.85 -4.75 -15.11
CA THR A 106 0.47 -5.41 -15.15
C THR A 106 1.28 -5.12 -13.88
N LYS A 107 1.27 -3.87 -13.39
CA LYS A 107 2.00 -3.50 -12.17
C LYS A 107 1.32 -4.05 -10.91
N ALA A 108 -0.01 -4.03 -10.87
CA ALA A 108 -0.78 -4.62 -9.78
C ALA A 108 -0.56 -6.13 -9.66
N ILE A 109 -0.57 -6.85 -10.80
CA ILE A 109 -0.28 -8.30 -10.88
C ILE A 109 1.11 -8.60 -10.34
N ALA A 110 2.15 -7.88 -10.81
CA ALA A 110 3.52 -8.11 -10.35
C ALA A 110 3.67 -7.94 -8.82
N LEU A 111 3.00 -6.96 -8.24
CA LEU A 111 3.00 -6.76 -6.78
C LEU A 111 2.22 -7.87 -6.04
N LEU A 112 1.13 -8.38 -6.60
CA LEU A 112 0.38 -9.49 -6.02
C LEU A 112 1.14 -10.82 -6.11
N GLU A 113 1.85 -11.07 -7.21
CA GLU A 113 2.73 -12.24 -7.38
C GLU A 113 3.85 -12.27 -6.31
N GLU A 114 4.35 -11.10 -5.89
CA GLU A 114 5.28 -11.02 -4.74
C GLU A 114 4.56 -11.19 -3.39
N LEU A 115 3.38 -10.59 -3.23
CA LEU A 115 2.65 -10.53 -1.96
C LEU A 115 2.08 -11.89 -1.53
N VAL A 116 1.46 -12.63 -2.44
CA VAL A 116 0.73 -13.87 -2.14
C VAL A 116 1.64 -14.93 -1.49
N PRO A 117 2.83 -15.26 -2.01
CA PRO A 117 3.73 -16.21 -1.36
C PRO A 117 4.16 -15.80 0.05
N ILE A 118 4.34 -14.49 0.29
CA ILE A 118 4.68 -13.96 1.61
C ILE A 118 3.51 -14.16 2.58
N GLN A 119 2.29 -13.82 2.16
CA GLN A 119 1.09 -14.02 2.97
C GLN A 119 0.83 -15.49 3.28
N ARG A 120 1.02 -16.41 2.32
CA ARG A 120 0.93 -17.86 2.55
C ARG A 120 1.89 -18.31 3.66
N LYS A 121 3.14 -17.83 3.62
CA LYS A 121 4.17 -18.20 4.59
C LYS A 121 3.91 -17.62 5.98
N VAL A 122 3.43 -16.39 6.06
CA VAL A 122 3.29 -15.64 7.33
C VAL A 122 1.93 -15.86 7.99
N LEU A 123 0.85 -15.87 7.20
CA LEU A 123 -0.53 -15.94 7.68
C LEU A 123 -1.14 -17.34 7.52
N GLY A 124 -0.56 -18.17 6.66
CA GLY A 124 -1.12 -19.46 6.26
C GLY A 124 -1.94 -19.38 4.98
N GLN A 125 -2.09 -20.53 4.35
CA GLN A 125 -2.73 -20.69 3.04
C GLN A 125 -4.23 -20.36 3.05
N ILE A 126 -4.96 -20.82 4.07
CA ILE A 126 -6.42 -20.64 4.20
C ILE A 126 -6.81 -19.35 4.91
N HIS A 127 -5.85 -18.49 5.23
CA HIS A 127 -6.13 -17.22 5.90
C HIS A 127 -6.90 -16.28 4.97
N LYS A 128 -7.87 -15.53 5.52
CA LYS A 128 -8.76 -14.65 4.76
C LYS A 128 -8.00 -13.67 3.86
N LYS A 129 -6.90 -13.08 4.36
CA LYS A 129 -6.10 -12.14 3.56
C LYS A 129 -5.38 -12.81 2.39
N THR A 130 -4.76 -13.98 2.63
CA THR A 130 -4.08 -14.76 1.60
C THR A 130 -5.04 -15.14 0.47
N THR A 131 -6.17 -15.74 0.84
CA THR A 131 -7.21 -16.13 -0.12
C THR A 131 -7.82 -14.94 -0.85
N SER A 132 -8.00 -13.79 -0.19
CA SER A 132 -8.47 -12.56 -0.85
C SER A 132 -7.46 -12.04 -1.88
N SER A 133 -6.17 -12.02 -1.56
CA SER A 133 -5.12 -11.60 -2.49
C SER A 133 -4.96 -12.59 -3.66
N GLU A 134 -5.13 -13.90 -3.43
CA GLU A 134 -5.14 -14.91 -4.49
C GLU A 134 -6.32 -14.74 -5.44
N ASN A 135 -7.52 -14.54 -4.90
CA ASN A 135 -8.70 -14.25 -5.71
C ASN A 135 -8.48 -12.99 -6.56
N TYR A 136 -7.97 -11.93 -5.93
CA TYR A 136 -7.74 -10.68 -6.63
C TYR A 136 -6.68 -10.82 -7.74
N LEU A 137 -5.64 -11.62 -7.51
CA LEU A 137 -4.66 -11.95 -8.54
C LEU A 137 -5.30 -12.69 -9.73
N ALA A 138 -6.20 -13.64 -9.47
CA ALA A 138 -6.93 -14.34 -10.52
C ALA A 138 -7.86 -13.39 -11.31
N GLU A 139 -8.58 -12.50 -10.63
CA GLU A 139 -9.41 -11.45 -11.24
C GLU A 139 -8.58 -10.54 -12.15
N LEU A 140 -7.43 -10.05 -11.69
CA LEU A 140 -6.58 -9.18 -12.50
C LEU A 140 -5.99 -9.89 -13.72
N TYR A 141 -5.67 -11.19 -13.63
CA TYR A 141 -5.28 -11.94 -14.82
C TYR A 141 -6.42 -12.02 -15.85
N LEU A 142 -7.68 -12.15 -15.43
CA LEU A 142 -8.83 -12.09 -16.36
C LEU A 142 -8.94 -10.72 -17.02
N GLU A 143 -8.86 -9.64 -16.24
CA GLU A 143 -8.89 -8.26 -16.74
C GLU A 143 -7.73 -7.99 -17.72
N ASN A 144 -6.57 -8.60 -17.49
CA ASN A 144 -5.42 -8.54 -18.37
C ASN A 144 -5.43 -9.60 -19.50
N ARG A 145 -6.59 -10.23 -19.76
CA ARG A 145 -6.83 -11.25 -20.81
C ARG A 145 -5.94 -12.51 -20.70
N ASN A 146 -5.34 -12.76 -19.56
CA ASN A 146 -4.60 -13.99 -19.26
C ASN A 146 -5.53 -15.05 -18.63
N VAL A 147 -6.47 -15.54 -19.44
CA VAL A 147 -7.54 -16.43 -18.98
C VAL A 147 -7.02 -17.75 -18.43
N TYR A 148 -5.97 -18.31 -19.04
CA TYR A 148 -5.43 -19.61 -18.64
C TYR A 148 -4.76 -19.57 -17.26
N THR A 149 -4.00 -18.51 -16.96
CA THR A 149 -3.40 -18.35 -15.63
C THR A 149 -4.47 -18.08 -14.56
N ALA A 150 -5.47 -17.26 -14.88
CA ALA A 150 -6.61 -17.04 -13.97
C ALA A 150 -7.35 -18.34 -13.64
N LEU A 151 -7.64 -19.16 -14.66
CA LEU A 151 -8.31 -20.45 -14.50
C LEU A 151 -7.54 -21.38 -13.56
N LYS A 152 -6.22 -21.53 -13.78
CA LYS A 152 -5.36 -22.31 -12.89
C LYS A 152 -5.38 -21.82 -11.44
N LEU A 153 -5.38 -20.51 -11.24
CA LEU A 153 -5.47 -19.92 -9.90
C LEU A 153 -6.81 -20.22 -9.24
N TYR A 154 -7.92 -20.08 -9.96
CA TYR A 154 -9.24 -20.41 -9.41
C TYR A 154 -9.38 -21.89 -9.06
N GLU A 155 -8.91 -22.80 -9.92
CA GLU A 155 -8.89 -24.24 -9.62
C GLU A 155 -8.07 -24.53 -8.37
N HIS A 156 -6.88 -23.92 -8.25
CA HIS A 156 -6.05 -24.03 -7.06
C HIS A 156 -6.78 -23.53 -5.81
N ILE A 157 -7.38 -22.34 -5.83
CA ILE A 157 -8.12 -21.77 -4.70
C ILE A 157 -9.28 -22.69 -4.27
N ILE A 158 -10.03 -23.25 -5.23
CA ILE A 158 -11.15 -24.16 -4.94
C ILE A 158 -10.64 -25.44 -4.29
N SER A 159 -9.57 -26.04 -4.80
CA SER A 159 -9.00 -27.29 -4.24
C SER A 159 -8.50 -27.18 -2.79
N MET A 160 -8.32 -25.96 -2.28
CA MET A 160 -7.85 -25.73 -0.91
C MET A 160 -8.97 -25.38 0.08
N ARG A 161 -10.22 -25.27 -0.39
CA ARG A 161 -11.41 -25.07 0.45
C ARG A 161 -12.06 -26.40 0.78
#